data_AF-A0A7W5SNW3-F1
#
_entry.id   AF-A0A7W5SNW3-F1
#
_cell.length_a   1.000
_cell.length_b   1.000
_cell.length_c   1.000
_cell.angle_alpha   90.00
_cell.angle_beta   90.00
_cell.angle_gamma   90.00
#
_symmetry.space_group_name_H-M   'P 1'
#
loop_
_entity.id
_entity.type
_entity.pdbx_description
1 polymer ?
#
loop_
_entity_poly.entity_id
_entity_poly.type
_entity_poly.pdbx_seq_one_letter_code
_entity_poly.pdbx_strand_id
1 'polypeptide(L)' 'MSKDHDRASHGSQDARRHKINDQTRDQWLDRDNDLQAAWRASGLSREEFIRQNQRLIDKAIGEAPDWDR' A
#
# COMPACT_ATOMS: atom_id res chain seq x y z
N MET A 1 13.02 -12.54 -44.16
CA MET A 1 11.78 -13.18 -43.66
C MET A 1 11.54 -12.70 -42.22
N SER A 2 10.28 -12.47 -41.87
CA SER A 2 9.73 -11.72 -40.73
C SER A 2 10.18 -12.15 -39.32
N LYS A 3 10.61 -11.16 -38.52
CA LYS A 3 9.91 -10.54 -37.37
C LYS A 3 8.91 -11.37 -36.52
N ASP A 4 9.05 -11.13 -35.20
CA ASP A 4 8.04 -11.10 -34.13
C ASP A 4 8.06 -12.18 -33.02
N HIS A 5 8.34 -11.67 -31.82
CA HIS A 5 7.74 -11.97 -30.50
C HIS A 5 7.81 -13.39 -29.92
N ASP A 6 8.70 -13.56 -28.95
CA ASP A 6 8.36 -14.25 -27.70
C ASP A 6 8.74 -13.31 -26.54
N ARG A 7 7.86 -12.37 -26.22
CA ARG A 7 6.82 -12.48 -25.18
C ARG A 7 7.39 -12.20 -23.78
N ALA A 8 7.23 -10.93 -23.43
CA ALA A 8 6.97 -10.43 -22.08
C ALA A 8 7.97 -10.80 -20.98
N SER A 9 8.92 -9.88 -20.78
CA SER A 9 9.14 -9.18 -19.51
C SER A 9 8.49 -9.81 -18.27
N HIS A 10 9.08 -10.86 -17.72
CA HIS A 10 9.02 -11.07 -16.26
C HIS A 10 10.11 -10.18 -15.64
N GLY A 11 9.85 -8.88 -15.72
CA GLY A 11 10.67 -7.88 -15.06
C GLY A 11 10.50 -8.01 -13.56
N SER A 12 11.60 -8.35 -12.89
CA SER A 12 11.92 -7.87 -11.54
C SER A 12 10.86 -8.21 -10.48
N GLN A 13 10.73 -9.49 -10.13
CA GLN A 13 9.98 -9.92 -8.95
C GLN A 13 10.75 -9.67 -7.63
N ASP A 14 11.95 -9.12 -7.72
CA ASP A 14 12.82 -8.79 -6.59
C ASP A 14 13.31 -7.34 -6.71
N ALA A 15 13.47 -6.65 -5.58
CA ALA A 15 14.13 -5.35 -5.43
C ALA A 15 13.36 -4.05 -5.72
N ARG A 16 12.03 -4.03 -5.64
CA ARG A 16 11.31 -2.79 -5.32
C ARG A 16 10.34 -3.05 -4.18
N ARG A 17 10.82 -2.90 -2.94
CA ARG A 17 9.96 -2.41 -1.85
C ARG A 17 9.46 -1.04 -2.32
N HIS A 18 8.44 -1.05 -3.16
CA HIS A 18 7.74 0.15 -3.57
C HIS A 18 7.35 0.82 -2.27
N LYS A 19 7.90 2.02 -2.01
CA LYS A 19 7.36 2.87 -0.96
C LYS A 19 5.86 2.88 -1.22
N ILE A 20 5.09 2.33 -0.28
CA ILE A 20 3.64 2.43 -0.33
C ILE A 20 3.34 3.91 -0.49
N ASN A 21 2.52 4.28 -1.47
CA ASN A 21 2.25 5.67 -1.72
C ASN A 21 1.20 6.16 -0.71
N ASP A 22 1.17 7.46 -0.41
CA ASP A 22 0.21 8.02 0.56
C ASP A 22 -1.24 7.78 0.13
N GLN A 23 -1.51 7.71 -1.18
CA GLN A 23 -2.81 7.31 -1.71
C GLN A 23 -3.21 5.87 -1.33
N THR A 24 -2.26 4.94 -1.30
CA THR A 24 -2.53 3.56 -0.87
C THR A 24 -2.80 3.50 0.63
N ARG A 25 -2.05 4.28 1.43
CA ARG A 25 -2.28 4.41 2.88
C ARG A 25 -3.64 5.01 3.19
N ASP A 26 -4.05 6.01 2.42
CA ASP A 26 -5.35 6.66 2.50
C ASP A 26 -6.49 5.67 2.24
N GLN A 27 -6.43 4.91 1.14
CA GLN A 27 -7.42 3.86 0.85
C GLN A 27 -7.47 2.79 1.93
N TRP A 28 -6.33 2.47 2.54
CA TRP A 28 -6.26 1.49 3.61
C TRP A 28 -6.91 1.97 4.90
N LEU A 29 -6.85 3.27 5.18
CA LEU A 29 -7.54 3.88 6.31
C LEU A 29 -9.07 3.71 6.25
N ASP A 30 -9.66 3.65 5.05
CA ASP A 30 -11.09 3.39 4.88
C ASP A 30 -11.45 1.90 5.00
N ARG A 31 -10.50 1.02 4.65
CA ARG A 31 -10.72 -0.44 4.62
C ARG A 31 -10.52 -1.09 5.98
N ASP A 32 -9.62 -0.55 6.78
CA ASP A 32 -9.26 -1.11 8.08
C ASP A 32 -9.95 -0.36 9.22
N ASN A 33 -10.79 -1.09 9.95
CA ASN A 33 -11.57 -0.53 11.06
C ASN A 33 -10.68 -0.09 12.23
N ASP A 34 -9.55 -0.77 12.48
CA ASP A 34 -8.65 -0.44 13.57
C ASP A 34 -7.88 0.85 13.25
N LEU A 35 -7.41 1.02 12.01
CA LEU A 35 -6.81 2.27 11.54
C LEU A 35 -7.83 3.41 11.53
N GLN A 36 -9.06 3.14 11.11
CA GLN A 36 -10.11 4.15 11.11
C GLN A 36 -10.46 4.59 12.54
N ALA A 37 -10.53 3.66 13.49
CA ALA A 37 -10.74 3.94 14.90
C ALA A 37 -9.56 4.73 15.50
N ALA A 38 -8.32 4.32 15.20
CA ALA A 38 -7.11 5.01 15.64
C ALA A 38 -7.03 6.44 15.08
N TRP A 39 -7.39 6.63 13.81
CA TRP A 39 -7.46 7.95 13.19
C TRP A 39 -8.51 8.83 13.88
N ARG A 40 -9.73 8.33 14.07
CA ARG A 40 -10.81 9.08 14.76
C ARG A 40 -10.44 9.43 16.20
N ALA A 41 -9.76 8.54 16.91
CA ALA A 41 -9.27 8.77 18.26
C ALA A 41 -8.13 9.79 18.32
N SER A 42 -7.31 9.90 17.26
CA SER A 42 -6.18 10.83 17.21
C SER A 42 -6.60 12.31 17.11
N GLY A 43 -7.79 12.60 16.57
CA GLY A 43 -8.23 13.97 16.27
C GLY A 43 -7.39 14.68 15.20
N LEU A 44 -6.51 13.95 14.49
CA LEU A 44 -5.65 14.49 13.45
C LEU A 44 -6.37 14.56 12.09
N SER A 45 -5.87 15.43 11.22
CA SER A 45 -6.24 15.34 9.80
C SER A 45 -5.70 14.04 9.21
N ARG A 46 -6.33 13.58 8.13
CA ARG A 46 -6.02 12.28 7.53
C ARG A 46 -4.57 12.21 7.05
N GLU A 47 -4.11 13.25 6.37
CA GLU A 47 -2.72 13.37 5.89
C GLU A 47 -1.72 13.36 7.05
N GLU A 48 -2.02 14.06 8.15
CA GLU A 48 -1.12 14.12 9.30
C GLU A 48 -1.07 12.77 10.05
N PHE A 49 -2.22 12.10 10.16
CA PHE A 49 -2.28 10.74 10.70
C PHE A 49 -1.47 9.77 9.85
N ILE A 50 -1.64 9.81 8.52
CA ILE A 50 -0.88 8.97 7.58
C ILE A 50 0.61 9.25 7.72
N ARG A 51 1.02 10.52 7.75
CA ARG A 51 2.42 10.95 7.86
C ARG A 51 3.07 10.50 9.16
N GLN A 52 2.37 10.58 10.29
CA GLN A 52 2.89 10.13 11.58
C GLN A 52 2.89 8.59 11.70
N ASN A 53 1.92 7.91 11.08
CA ASN A 53 1.71 6.47 11.22
C ASN A 53 2.11 5.67 9.98
N GLN A 54 2.95 6.23 9.08
CA GLN A 54 3.34 5.57 7.82
C GLN A 54 3.83 4.14 8.04
N ARG A 55 4.67 3.92 9.06
CA ARG A 55 5.19 2.58 9.38
C ARG A 55 4.13 1.60 9.86
N LEU A 56 3.16 2.09 10.65
CA LEU A 56 2.08 1.27 11.18
C LEU A 56 1.12 0.86 10.05
N ILE A 57 0.78 1.82 9.19
CA ILE A 57 -0.08 1.57 8.02
C ILE A 57 0.62 0.64 7.03
N ASP A 58 1.92 0.85 6.77
CA ASP A 58 2.71 -0.01 5.89
C ASP A 58 2.79 -1.46 6.41
N LYS A 59 2.87 -1.62 7.74
CA LYS A 59 2.83 -2.94 8.38
C LYS A 59 1.46 -3.60 8.20
N ALA A 60 0.38 -2.86 8.46
CA ALA A 60 -0.99 -3.36 8.30
C ALA A 60 -1.27 -3.79 6.85
N ILE A 61 -0.80 -3.02 5.86
CA ILE A 61 -0.86 -3.37 4.44
C ILE A 61 -0.08 -4.65 4.13
N GLY A 62 1.13 -4.80 4.68
CA GLY A 62 1.98 -5.96 4.44
C GLY A 62 1.52 -7.24 5.16
N GLU A 63 0.76 -7.10 6.26
CA GLU A 63 0.20 -8.22 7.02
C GLU A 63 -1.19 -8.64 6.52
N ALA A 64 -1.82 -7.84 5.66
CA ALA A 64 -3.13 -8.15 5.13
C ALA A 64 -3.07 -9.27 4.07
N PRO A 65 -3.69 -10.43 4.31
CA PRO A 65 -3.62 -11.59 3.41
C PRO A 65 -4.37 -11.40 2.08
N ASP A 66 -5.18 -10.36 1.95
CA ASP A 66 -6.10 -10.11 0.81
C ASP A 66 -5.58 -9.07 -0.21
N TRP A 67 -4.29 -8.73 -0.20
CA TRP A 67 -3.74 -7.80 -1.21
C TRP A 67 -3.35 -8.47 -2.54
N ASP A 68 -3.36 -9.81 -2.61
CA ASP A 68 -2.89 -10.63 -3.73
C ASP A 68 -3.98 -11.58 -4.29
N ARG A 69 -5.24 -11.13 -4.40
CA ARG A 69 -6.30 -11.95 -5.00
C ARG A 69 -7.19 -11.19 -5.99
#